data_AF-A0A060C506-F1
#
_entry.id   AF-A0A060C506-F1
#
_cell.length_a   1.000
_cell.length_b   1.000
_cell.length_c   1.000
_cell.angle_alpha   90.00
_cell.angle_beta   90.00
_cell.angle_gamma   90.00
#
_symmetry.space_group_name_H-M   'P 1'
#
loop_
_entity.id
_entity.type
_entity.pdbx_description
1 polymer ?
#
loop_
_entity_poly.entity_id
_entity_poly.type
_entity_poly.pdbx_seq_one_letter_code
_entity_poly.pdbx_strand_id
1 'polypeptide(L)'
;TNADGVTVSTIEHIMAAFAGLGIGNALIEIDGPEVPILDGSSAPFVRAMRRAGVTRLAAPLRMVRILHPVEVRDGEAMARLEPAPELEIDFAIDFNDAAIGKQEKQLKMANGAFVRELMDSRTFCRQADVDYMQAHGLALGGTYDNAVVVDGAKVLSPGGL
;
A
#
# COMPACT_ATOMS: atom_id res chain seq x y z
N THR A 1 -7.74 -14.28 8.04
CA THR A 1 -7.81 -15.37 9.02
C THR A 1 -7.93 -16.68 8.29
N ASN A 2 -7.12 -17.71 8.64
CA ASN A 2 -7.28 -19.06 8.10
C ASN A 2 -8.38 -19.84 8.86
N ALA A 3 -8.58 -21.12 8.53
CA ALA A 3 -9.59 -21.98 9.18
C ALA A 3 -9.36 -22.16 10.70
N ASP A 4 -8.13 -21.96 11.18
CA ASP A 4 -7.73 -22.13 12.58
C ASP A 4 -7.72 -20.81 13.36
N GLY A 5 -8.18 -19.71 12.76
CA GLY A 5 -8.18 -18.40 13.43
C GLY A 5 -6.86 -17.63 13.31
N VAL A 6 -5.86 -18.14 12.58
CA VAL A 6 -4.55 -17.50 12.43
C VAL A 6 -4.61 -16.37 11.41
N THR A 7 -3.95 -15.25 11.70
CA THR A 7 -3.88 -14.06 10.85
C THR A 7 -2.45 -13.62 10.63
N VAL A 8 -2.22 -13.00 9.47
CA VAL A 8 -1.01 -12.20 9.18
C VAL A 8 -1.46 -10.80 8.85
N SER A 9 -0.87 -9.81 9.50
CA SER A 9 -1.20 -8.40 9.32
C SER A 9 -0.19 -7.67 8.41
N THR A 10 -0.57 -6.47 7.97
CA THR A 10 0.33 -5.50 7.30
C THR A 10 0.88 -6.00 5.95
N ILE A 11 0.10 -6.80 5.21
CA ILE A 11 0.54 -7.44 3.96
C ILE A 11 0.51 -6.49 2.75
N GLU A 12 -0.15 -5.35 2.86
CA GLU A 12 -0.51 -4.49 1.74
C GLU A 12 0.70 -3.97 0.95
N HIS A 13 1.79 -3.56 1.62
CA HIS A 13 2.98 -3.06 0.93
C HIS A 13 3.75 -4.15 0.18
N ILE A 14 3.87 -5.35 0.76
CA ILE A 14 4.52 -6.46 0.05
C ILE A 14 3.64 -6.95 -1.12
N MET A 15 2.32 -6.94 -0.95
CA MET A 15 1.37 -7.28 -2.02
C MET A 15 1.40 -6.25 -3.16
N ALA A 16 1.52 -4.96 -2.85
CA ALA A 16 1.72 -3.91 -3.85
C ALA A 16 3.03 -4.10 -4.62
N ALA A 17 4.12 -4.47 -3.94
CA ALA A 17 5.39 -4.81 -4.59
C ALA A 17 5.27 -6.01 -5.55
N PHE A 18 4.57 -7.08 -5.15
CA PHE A 18 4.31 -8.22 -6.04
C PHE A 18 3.47 -7.83 -7.26
N ALA A 19 2.38 -7.10 -7.07
CA ALA A 19 1.53 -6.62 -8.15
C ALA A 19 2.30 -5.73 -9.12
N GLY A 20 3.07 -4.78 -8.59
CA GLY A 20 3.87 -3.83 -9.38
C GLY A 20 5.03 -4.47 -10.15
N LEU A 21 5.56 -5.60 -9.68
CA LEU A 21 6.59 -6.38 -10.38
C LEU A 21 6.04 -7.53 -11.23
N GLY A 22 4.73 -7.76 -11.21
CA GLY A 22 4.11 -8.86 -11.95
C GLY A 22 4.49 -10.25 -11.42
N ILE A 23 4.76 -10.37 -10.12
CA ILE A 23 5.10 -11.63 -9.46
C ILE A 23 3.80 -12.36 -9.09
N GLY A 24 3.51 -13.46 -9.78
CA GLY A 24 2.28 -14.24 -9.57
C GLY A 24 2.38 -15.37 -8.55
N ASN A 25 3.59 -15.83 -8.22
CA ASN A 25 3.82 -16.93 -7.27
C ASN A 25 5.01 -16.60 -6.38
N ALA A 26 4.84 -16.75 -5.07
CA ALA A 26 5.90 -16.59 -4.08
C ALA A 26 5.57 -17.41 -2.83
N LEU A 27 6.60 -17.88 -2.13
CA LEU A 27 6.51 -18.33 -0.75
C LEU A 27 7.06 -17.20 0.13
N ILE A 28 6.30 -16.83 1.16
CA ILE A 28 6.66 -15.77 2.11
C ILE A 28 6.73 -16.42 3.47
N GLU A 29 7.91 -16.38 4.08
CA GLU A 29 8.14 -16.83 5.44
C GLU A 29 8.40 -15.61 6.32
N ILE A 30 7.64 -15.50 7.40
CA ILE A 30 7.78 -14.45 8.40
C ILE A 30 7.86 -15.09 9.78
N ASP A 31 8.69 -14.52 10.64
CA ASP A 31 8.79 -14.89 12.05
C ASP A 31 8.09 -13.82 12.89
N GLY A 32 6.75 -13.92 12.95
CA GLY A 32 5.89 -12.95 13.63
C GLY A 32 4.47 -12.92 13.06
N PRO A 33 3.55 -12.20 13.72
CA PRO A 33 2.16 -12.09 13.30
C PRO A 33 1.93 -11.08 12.17
N GLU A 34 2.97 -10.36 11.72
CA GLU A 34 2.87 -9.29 10.73
C GLU A 34 4.06 -9.23 9.79
N VAL A 35 3.84 -8.70 8.60
CA VAL A 35 4.93 -8.37 7.67
C VAL A 35 5.65 -7.11 8.16
N PRO A 36 7.00 -7.05 8.11
CA PRO A 36 7.75 -5.88 8.56
C PRO A 36 7.36 -4.60 7.80
N ILE A 37 7.15 -3.50 8.52
CA ILE A 37 6.77 -2.19 7.94
C ILE A 37 7.91 -1.53 7.13
N LEU A 38 9.16 -1.88 7.45
CA LEU A 38 10.38 -1.35 6.83
C LEU A 38 10.43 0.19 6.85
N ASP A 39 10.51 0.87 5.71
CA ASP A 39 10.49 2.33 5.61
C ASP A 39 9.07 2.90 5.43
N GLY A 40 8.04 2.06 5.57
CA GLY A 40 6.65 2.44 5.36
C GLY A 40 6.21 2.40 3.89
N SER A 41 7.09 2.07 2.95
CA SER A 41 6.78 1.98 1.52
C SER A 41 6.96 0.56 0.96
N SER A 42 6.70 0.40 -0.33
CA SER A 42 6.99 -0.85 -1.05
C SER A 42 8.44 -0.93 -1.55
N ALA A 43 9.21 0.16 -1.49
CA ALA A 43 10.50 0.27 -2.15
C ALA A 43 11.55 -0.73 -1.61
N PRO A 44 11.67 -0.99 -0.30
CA PRO A 44 12.57 -2.02 0.21
C PRO A 44 12.25 -3.41 -0.35
N PHE A 45 10.97 -3.78 -0.43
CA PHE A 45 10.51 -5.05 -1.01
C PHE A 45 10.85 -5.13 -2.49
N VAL A 46 10.53 -4.08 -3.26
CA VAL A 46 10.86 -4.01 -4.70
C VAL A 46 12.36 -4.16 -4.93
N ARG A 47 13.20 -3.46 -4.15
CA ARG A 47 14.66 -3.56 -4.24
C ARG A 47 15.16 -4.97 -3.92
N ALA A 48 14.61 -5.62 -2.90
CA ALA A 48 14.97 -6.99 -2.54
C ALA A 48 14.58 -7.99 -3.64
N MET A 49 13.34 -7.91 -4.13
CA MET A 49 12.82 -8.79 -5.20
C MET A 49 13.59 -8.62 -6.51
N ARG A 50 13.91 -7.39 -6.92
CA ARG A 50 14.72 -7.15 -8.13
C ARG A 50 16.13 -7.69 -8.01
N ARG A 51 16.74 -7.64 -6.81
CA ARG A 51 18.05 -8.23 -6.55
C ARG A 51 18.02 -9.77 -6.59
N ALA A 52 16.96 -10.38 -6.05
CA ALA A 52 16.77 -11.83 -6.11
C ALA A 52 16.48 -12.32 -7.54
N GLY A 53 15.84 -11.49 -8.36
CA GLY A 53 15.43 -11.82 -9.72
C GLY A 53 14.08 -12.53 -9.77
N VAL A 54 13.51 -12.63 -10.97
CA VAL A 54 12.21 -13.28 -11.22
C VAL A 54 12.40 -14.41 -12.22
N THR A 55 11.84 -15.58 -11.90
CA THR A 55 11.86 -16.74 -12.79
C THR A 55 10.56 -16.81 -13.58
N ARG A 56 10.67 -16.86 -14.91
CA ARG A 56 9.49 -17.06 -15.78
C ARG A 56 9.08 -18.53 -15.75
N LEU A 57 7.82 -18.77 -15.44
CA LEU A 57 7.23 -20.11 -15.49
C LEU A 57 6.56 -20.36 -16.83
N ALA A 58 6.61 -21.61 -17.31
CA ALA A 58 5.94 -22.05 -18.53
C ALA A 58 4.44 -22.32 -18.28
N ALA A 59 3.73 -21.32 -17.76
CA ALA A 59 2.30 -21.37 -17.47
C ALA A 59 1.64 -20.04 -17.88
N PRO A 60 0.39 -20.08 -18.37
CA PRO A 60 -0.34 -18.86 -18.69
C PRO A 60 -0.64 -18.06 -17.42
N LEU A 61 -0.51 -16.73 -17.52
CA LEU A 61 -0.94 -15.81 -16.47
C LEU A 61 -2.46 -15.73 -16.47
N ARG A 62 -3.07 -15.87 -15.29
CA ARG A 62 -4.51 -15.63 -15.10
C ARG A 62 -4.71 -14.22 -14.56
N MET A 63 -5.59 -13.47 -15.20
CA MET A 63 -5.95 -12.11 -14.81
C MET A 63 -7.46 -12.02 -14.61
N VAL A 64 -7.89 -11.18 -13.67
CA VAL A 64 -9.30 -10.84 -13.48
C VAL A 64 -9.64 -9.71 -14.45
N ARG A 65 -10.64 -9.92 -15.30
CA ARG A 65 -11.18 -8.89 -16.19
C ARG A 65 -12.54 -8.43 -15.68
N ILE A 66 -12.69 -7.13 -15.48
CA ILE A 66 -13.97 -6.53 -15.10
C ILE A 66 -14.87 -6.47 -16.33
N LEU A 67 -16.07 -7.06 -16.23
CA LEU A 67 -17.03 -7.13 -17.34
C LEU A 67 -18.18 -6.12 -17.18
N HIS A 68 -18.53 -5.79 -15.94
CA HIS A 68 -19.57 -4.84 -15.59
C HIS A 68 -19.11 -3.99 -14.40
N PRO A 69 -19.60 -2.75 -14.27
CA PRO A 69 -19.30 -1.93 -13.11
C PRO A 69 -19.72 -2.59 -11.80
N VAL A 70 -18.87 -2.51 -10.78
CA VAL A 70 -19.15 -2.92 -9.40
C VAL A 70 -18.77 -1.77 -8.49
N GLU A 71 -19.67 -1.36 -7.59
CA GLU A 71 -19.46 -0.23 -6.68
C GLU A 71 -19.88 -0.63 -5.27
N VAL A 72 -19.10 -0.18 -4.28
CA VAL A 72 -19.42 -0.25 -2.86
C VAL A 72 -19.27 1.14 -2.26
N ARG A 73 -20.18 1.50 -1.36
CA ARG A 73 -20.16 2.77 -0.61
C ARG A 73 -20.27 2.51 0.87
N ASP A 74 -19.54 3.30 1.65
CA ASP A 74 -19.64 3.35 3.12
C ASP A 74 -19.53 4.81 3.58
N GLY A 75 -20.65 5.40 3.99
CA GLY A 75 -20.74 6.83 4.26
C GLY A 75 -20.34 7.67 3.04
N GLU A 76 -19.30 8.48 3.20
CA GLU A 76 -18.73 9.33 2.14
C GLU A 76 -17.68 8.59 1.29
N ALA A 77 -17.21 7.42 1.73
CA ALA A 77 -16.22 6.63 1.00
C ALA A 77 -16.88 5.79 -0.10
N MET A 78 -16.17 5.62 -1.21
CA MET A 78 -16.60 4.81 -2.35
C MET A 78 -15.42 4.09 -2.98
N ALA A 79 -15.63 2.83 -3.39
CA ALA A 79 -14.72 2.07 -4.22
C ALA A 79 -15.48 1.47 -5.40
N ARG A 80 -14.94 1.64 -6.62
CA ARG A 80 -15.59 1.21 -7.87
C ARG A 80 -14.60 0.57 -8.82
N LEU A 81 -15.05 -0.52 -9.45
CA LEU A 81 -14.35 -1.18 -10.56
C LEU A 81 -15.21 -1.01 -11.81
N GLU A 82 -14.57 -0.63 -12.92
CA GLU A 82 -15.23 -0.51 -14.23
C GLU A 82 -14.48 -1.32 -15.30
N PRO A 83 -15.16 -1.75 -16.38
CA PRO A 83 -14.50 -2.38 -17.51
C PRO A 83 -13.51 -1.42 -18.17
N ALA A 84 -12.25 -1.85 -18.28
CA ALA A 84 -11.18 -1.09 -18.93
C ALA A 84 -10.25 -2.05 -19.72
N PRO A 85 -9.59 -1.57 -20.79
CA PRO A 85 -8.63 -2.38 -21.55
C PRO A 85 -7.32 -2.63 -20.78
N GLU A 86 -7.00 -1.78 -19.79
CA GLU A 86 -5.80 -1.83 -18.97
C GLU A 86 -6.15 -1.51 -17.52
N LEU A 87 -5.27 -1.85 -16.58
CA LEU A 87 -5.42 -1.44 -15.18
C LEU A 87 -5.11 0.05 -15.03
N GLU A 88 -6.11 0.79 -14.60
CA GLU A 88 -6.00 2.20 -14.23
C GLU A 88 -6.56 2.37 -12.82
N ILE A 89 -5.88 3.20 -12.03
CA ILE A 89 -6.28 3.50 -10.65
C ILE A 89 -6.49 5.01 -10.58
N ASP A 90 -7.70 5.40 -10.23
CA ASP A 90 -8.07 6.75 -9.84
C ASP A 90 -8.35 6.75 -8.33
N PHE A 91 -7.63 7.58 -7.59
CA PHE A 91 -7.71 7.62 -6.13
C PHE A 91 -7.77 9.06 -5.66
N ALA A 92 -8.77 9.37 -4.83
CA ALA A 92 -8.95 10.66 -4.20
C ALA A 92 -8.96 10.52 -2.68
N ILE A 93 -8.35 11.48 -2.00
CA ILE A 93 -8.36 11.62 -0.55
C ILE A 93 -8.85 13.02 -0.17
N ASP A 94 -9.48 13.13 1.00
CA ASP A 94 -9.94 14.40 1.56
C ASP A 94 -9.70 14.38 3.08
N PHE A 95 -8.58 14.99 3.51
CA PHE A 95 -8.18 15.07 4.91
C PHE A 95 -8.27 16.51 5.42
N ASN A 96 -8.74 16.66 6.67
CA ASN A 96 -8.82 17.96 7.34
C ASN A 96 -7.45 18.60 7.60
N ASP A 97 -6.41 17.78 7.78
CA ASP A 97 -5.04 18.22 7.98
C ASP A 97 -4.50 18.87 6.70
N ALA A 98 -4.27 20.18 6.75
CA ALA A 98 -3.87 20.99 5.59
C ALA A 98 -2.57 20.54 4.91
N ALA A 99 -1.70 19.78 5.60
CA ALA A 99 -0.52 19.16 5.01
C ALA A 99 -0.86 18.07 3.99
N ILE A 100 -2.03 17.44 4.12
CA ILE A 100 -2.57 16.43 3.21
C ILE A 100 -3.66 17.07 2.35
N GLY A 101 -4.69 17.62 2.98
CA GLY A 101 -5.83 18.25 2.30
C GLY A 101 -6.55 17.30 1.34
N LYS A 102 -7.13 17.90 0.30
CA LYS A 102 -7.77 17.17 -0.79
C LYS A 102 -6.79 16.94 -1.92
N GLN A 103 -6.63 15.69 -2.32
CA GLN A 103 -5.75 15.29 -3.42
C GLN A 103 -6.43 14.25 -4.29
N GLU A 104 -6.07 14.23 -5.57
CA GLU A 104 -6.50 13.22 -6.54
C GLU A 104 -5.30 12.79 -7.38
N LYS A 105 -5.24 11.50 -7.71
CA LYS A 105 -4.22 10.96 -8.60
C LYS A 105 -4.80 9.83 -9.44
N GLN A 106 -4.62 9.97 -10.75
CA GLN A 106 -4.99 8.95 -11.74
C GLN A 106 -3.73 8.40 -12.40
N LEU A 107 -3.59 7.08 -12.42
CA LEU A 107 -2.43 6.39 -12.99
C LEU A 107 -2.82 5.15 -13.78
N LYS A 108 -2.29 5.06 -15.01
CA LYS A 108 -2.26 3.80 -15.77
C LYS A 108 -1.13 2.94 -15.25
N MET A 109 -1.45 1.74 -14.78
CA MET A 109 -0.50 0.85 -14.08
C MET A 109 0.41 0.05 -15.03
N ALA A 110 0.47 0.43 -16.30
CA ALA A 110 1.31 -0.21 -17.31
C ALA A 110 2.77 0.27 -17.26
N ASN A 111 3.65 -0.46 -17.97
CA ASN A 111 5.02 -0.03 -18.27
C ASN A 111 5.87 0.35 -17.05
N GLY A 112 5.67 -0.31 -15.90
CA GLY A 112 6.43 -0.05 -14.68
C GLY A 112 6.08 1.26 -13.97
N ALA A 113 4.89 1.82 -14.22
CA ALA A 113 4.40 3.02 -13.52
C ALA A 113 4.49 2.90 -12.00
N PHE A 114 4.13 1.75 -11.43
CA PHE A 114 4.26 1.51 -9.98
C PHE A 114 5.68 1.78 -9.44
N VAL A 115 6.70 1.22 -10.10
CA VAL A 115 8.09 1.34 -9.66
C VAL A 115 8.61 2.77 -9.77
N ARG A 116 8.10 3.56 -10.74
CA ARG A 116 8.54 4.94 -10.93
C ARG A 116 7.77 5.95 -10.08
N GLU A 117 6.47 5.72 -9.87
CA GLU A 117 5.54 6.74 -9.40
C GLU A 117 4.98 6.49 -8.00
N LEU A 118 5.12 5.26 -7.46
CA LEU A 118 4.42 4.83 -6.25
C LEU A 118 5.26 4.02 -5.26
N MET A 119 6.31 3.31 -5.70
CA MET A 119 6.96 2.31 -4.83
C MET A 119 7.54 2.93 -3.54
N ASP A 120 7.99 4.18 -3.59
CA ASP A 120 8.63 4.93 -2.50
C ASP A 120 7.65 5.84 -1.75
N SER A 121 6.37 5.84 -2.10
CA SER A 121 5.33 6.49 -1.30
C SER A 121 5.17 5.74 0.03
N ARG A 122 5.59 6.39 1.12
CA ARG A 122 5.49 5.87 2.48
C ARG A 122 4.07 6.01 3.01
N THR A 123 3.67 5.10 3.90
CA THR A 123 2.47 5.26 4.72
C THR A 123 2.55 6.54 5.55
N PHE A 124 1.39 7.08 5.92
CA PHE A 124 1.30 8.29 6.73
C PHE A 124 0.27 8.15 7.84
N CYS A 125 0.45 8.94 8.89
CA CYS A 125 -0.47 9.01 10.01
C CYS A 125 -0.55 10.43 10.58
N ARG A 126 -1.67 10.76 11.21
CA ARG A 126 -1.80 12.00 11.97
C ARG A 126 -1.18 11.79 13.34
N GLN A 127 -0.50 12.81 13.88
CA GLN A 127 0.09 12.74 15.22
C GLN A 127 -0.95 12.36 16.28
N ALA A 128 -2.17 12.91 16.18
CA ALA A 128 -3.27 12.55 17.08
C ALA A 128 -3.67 11.06 17.02
N ASP A 129 -3.62 10.44 15.83
CA ASP A 129 -3.90 9.00 15.68
C ASP A 129 -2.78 8.15 16.28
N VAL A 130 -1.52 8.59 16.12
CA VAL A 130 -0.37 7.93 16.74
C VAL A 130 -0.49 7.95 18.26
N ASP A 131 -0.75 9.12 18.84
CA ASP A 131 -0.89 9.28 20.29
C ASP A 131 -2.03 8.41 20.83
N TYR A 132 -3.17 8.37 20.12
CA TYR A 132 -4.31 7.52 20.46
C TYR A 132 -3.96 6.04 20.38
N MET A 133 -3.35 5.58 19.29
CA MET A 133 -2.98 4.17 19.10
C MET A 133 -1.98 3.71 20.17
N GLN A 134 -0.94 4.51 20.44
CA GLN A 134 0.08 4.18 21.44
C GLN A 134 -0.51 4.12 22.85
N ALA A 135 -1.44 5.02 23.20
CA ALA A 135 -2.16 4.97 24.47
C ALA A 135 -3.00 3.68 24.66
N HIS A 136 -3.34 2.99 23.56
CA HIS A 136 -4.08 1.72 23.54
C HIS A 136 -3.20 0.51 23.20
N GLY A 137 -1.87 0.65 23.24
CA GLY A 137 -0.93 -0.44 22.99
C GLY A 137 -0.80 -0.85 21.51
N LEU A 138 -1.23 -0.01 20.58
CA LEU A 138 -1.11 -0.20 19.13
C LEU A 138 0.00 0.70 18.56
N ALA A 139 0.43 0.43 17.32
CA ALA A 139 1.46 1.20 16.61
C ALA A 139 2.80 1.35 17.38
N LEU A 140 3.15 0.37 18.21
CA LEU A 140 4.34 0.42 19.08
C LEU A 140 5.67 0.43 18.31
N GLY A 141 5.68 -0.04 17.06
CA GLY A 141 6.83 0.01 16.17
C GLY A 141 6.90 1.27 15.27
N GLY A 142 5.94 2.19 15.38
CA GLY A 142 5.86 3.39 14.55
C GLY A 142 6.96 4.40 14.89
N THR A 143 7.67 4.88 13.87
CA THR A 143 8.72 5.91 13.97
C THR A 143 8.65 6.83 12.76
N TYR A 144 9.30 8.00 12.81
CA TYR A 144 9.40 8.88 11.62
C TYR A 144 10.17 8.24 10.45
N ASP A 145 10.94 7.19 10.71
CA ASP A 145 11.69 6.45 9.69
C ASP A 145 10.78 5.50 8.88
N ASN A 146 9.61 5.13 9.41
CA ASN A 146 8.70 4.17 8.79
C ASN A 146 7.28 4.70 8.54
N ALA A 147 7.04 5.97 8.83
CA ALA A 147 5.80 6.67 8.49
C ALA A 147 6.04 8.18 8.32
N VAL A 148 5.30 8.79 7.40
CA VAL A 148 5.17 10.24 7.32
C VAL A 148 4.14 10.69 8.36
N VAL A 149 4.56 11.48 9.34
CA VAL A 149 3.67 11.95 10.40
C VAL A 149 3.29 13.40 10.14
N VAL A 150 2.00 13.69 10.19
CA VAL A 150 1.45 15.04 9.98
C VAL A 150 0.75 15.57 11.23
N ASP A 151 0.83 16.88 11.42
CA ASP A 151 0.09 17.62 12.46
C ASP A 151 -0.47 18.91 11.85
N GLY A 152 -1.75 18.87 11.46
CA GLY A 152 -2.43 19.98 10.81
C GLY A 152 -1.75 20.37 9.49
N ALA A 153 -1.09 21.53 9.48
CA ALA A 153 -0.39 22.05 8.30
C ALA A 153 1.09 21.63 8.21
N LYS A 154 1.60 20.86 9.19
CA LYS A 154 3.02 20.50 9.27
C LYS A 154 3.24 19.03 8.97
N VAL A 155 4.30 18.75 8.21
CA VAL A 155 4.92 17.42 8.15
C VAL A 155 6.00 17.37 9.21
N LEU A 156 5.88 16.44 10.16
CA LEU A 156 6.81 16.30 11.29
C LEU A 156 8.00 15.40 10.94
N SER A 157 7.83 14.47 9.99
CA SER A 157 8.90 13.56 9.60
C SER A 157 10.12 14.32 9.03
N PRO A 158 11.34 14.01 9.50
CA PRO A 158 12.56 14.62 8.98
C PRO A 158 12.71 14.39 7.47
N GLY A 159 13.16 15.42 6.73
CA GLY A 159 13.29 15.37 5.28
C GLY A 159 12.02 15.75 4.50
N GLY A 160 10.88 15.91 5.17
CA GLY A 160 9.61 16.25 4.54
C GLY A 160 8.93 15.05 3.88
N LEU A 161 8.31 15.28 2.72
CA LEU A 161 7.63 14.25 1.92
C LEU A 161 8.64 13.38 1.15
#